data_AF-A0A2E6L465-F1
#
_entry.id   AF-A0A2E6L465-F1
#
_cell.length_a   1.000
_cell.length_b   1.000
_cell.length_c   1.000
_cell.angle_alpha   90.00
_cell.angle_beta   90.00
_cell.angle_gamma   90.00
#
_symmetry.space_group_name_H-M   'P 1'
#
loop_
_entity.id
_entity.type
_entity.pdbx_description
1 polymer ?
#
loop_
_entity_poly.entity_id
_entity_poly.type
_entity_poly.pdbx_seq_one_letter_code
_entity_poly.pdbx_strand_id
1 'polypeptide(L)'
;MKNYSIKAVCLVISMISPAFSNHHKEGKGWSDLFNGKDLKGFSQKNGTATFEAKAGLIVGITAKGSPNSFLCTDKLYGNFELTFEVKVHNSLNSGIMIRSQTKGNTPEGRVNGPQVEIEASGAKGAESGYIYGEACGGWMTPKNLLKPHKHFKDGEWNKYRILAKGPRIQVWINDVQISDLTDVPKYQAYPKGFIGLQVHGVGNRGPFDVAWKNLKIREL
;
A
#
# COMPACT_ATOMS: atom_id res chain seq x y z
N MET A 1 -22.48 5.76 78.25
CA MET A 1 -22.08 4.82 77.18
C MET A 1 -22.22 5.57 75.87
N LYS A 2 -21.10 5.86 75.18
CA LYS A 2 -21.06 6.79 74.02
C LYS A 2 -21.25 6.02 72.71
N ASN A 3 -22.26 6.43 71.93
CA ASN A 3 -22.55 5.92 70.59
C ASN A 3 -21.53 6.47 69.58
N TYR A 4 -20.94 5.58 68.77
CA TYR A 4 -20.14 5.95 67.61
C TYR A 4 -20.99 5.85 66.34
N SER A 5 -21.12 6.97 65.63
CA SER A 5 -21.76 7.07 64.32
C SER A 5 -20.76 6.71 63.23
N ILE A 6 -21.03 5.67 62.45
CA ILE A 6 -20.25 5.32 61.25
C ILE A 6 -20.74 6.20 60.10
N LYS A 7 -19.86 7.05 59.54
CA LYS A 7 -20.11 7.74 58.26
C LYS A 7 -19.47 6.92 57.14
N ALA A 8 -20.30 6.42 56.22
CA ALA A 8 -19.85 5.78 54.99
C ALA A 8 -19.21 6.82 54.05
N VAL A 9 -18.01 6.53 53.55
CA VAL A 9 -17.33 7.32 52.52
C VAL A 9 -17.56 6.62 51.18
N CYS A 10 -18.37 7.22 50.31
CA CYS A 10 -18.51 6.80 48.91
C CYS A 10 -17.28 7.27 48.12
N LEU A 11 -16.45 6.34 47.66
CA LEU A 11 -15.34 6.60 46.76
C LEU A 11 -15.88 6.74 45.32
N VAL A 12 -15.89 7.95 44.78
CA VAL A 12 -16.21 8.21 43.37
C VAL A 12 -14.95 7.93 42.55
N ILE A 13 -14.90 6.79 41.88
CA ILE A 13 -13.86 6.48 40.90
C ILE A 13 -14.22 7.20 39.60
N SER A 14 -13.53 8.31 39.31
CA SER A 14 -13.62 9.00 38.03
C SER A 14 -12.95 8.15 36.96
N MET A 15 -13.75 7.57 36.06
CA MET A 15 -13.25 6.89 34.86
C MET A 15 -12.74 7.94 33.88
N ILE A 16 -11.43 8.12 33.82
CA ILE A 16 -10.78 8.87 32.74
C ILE A 16 -10.84 7.99 31.49
N SER A 17 -11.80 8.25 30.60
CA SER A 17 -11.79 7.68 29.26
C SER A 17 -10.57 8.21 28.50
N PRO A 18 -9.75 7.35 27.86
CA PRO A 18 -8.74 7.85 26.95
C PRO A 18 -9.46 8.48 25.75
N ALA A 19 -9.32 9.80 25.60
CA ALA A 19 -9.74 10.48 24.40
C ALA A 19 -8.98 9.90 23.21
N PHE A 20 -9.66 9.10 22.39
CA PHE A 20 -9.17 8.74 21.06
C PHE A 20 -9.02 10.02 20.27
N SER A 21 -7.79 10.52 20.19
CA SER A 21 -7.45 11.68 19.40
C SER A 21 -7.50 11.27 17.92
N ASN A 22 -8.61 11.54 17.25
CA ASN A 22 -8.69 11.56 15.78
C ASN A 22 -7.82 12.72 15.29
N HIS A 23 -6.52 12.48 15.19
CA HIS A 23 -5.58 13.39 14.54
C HIS A 23 -5.53 13.11 13.04
N HIS A 24 -6.65 13.30 12.33
CA HIS A 24 -6.61 13.54 10.89
C HIS A 24 -6.18 15.00 10.68
N LYS A 25 -4.88 15.28 10.85
CA LYS A 25 -4.31 16.57 10.44
C LYS A 25 -4.04 16.51 8.94
N GLU A 26 -5.06 16.93 8.18
CA GLU A 26 -4.97 17.26 6.77
C GLU A 26 -3.94 18.38 6.57
N GLY A 27 -2.74 18.05 6.12
CA GLY A 27 -1.91 19.03 5.42
C GLY A 27 -2.61 19.35 4.10
N LYS A 28 -2.71 20.63 3.71
CA LYS A 28 -3.47 21.10 2.53
C LYS A 28 -3.41 20.10 1.35
N GLY A 29 -4.53 19.42 1.08
CA GLY A 29 -4.73 18.50 -0.06
C GLY A 29 -4.41 17.02 0.20
N TRP A 30 -3.88 16.63 1.35
CA TRP A 30 -3.61 15.22 1.69
C TRP A 30 -4.81 14.56 2.36
N SER A 31 -5.09 13.32 1.97
CA SER A 31 -6.10 12.45 2.56
C SER A 31 -5.50 11.08 2.88
N ASP A 32 -5.99 10.43 3.93
CA ASP A 32 -5.60 9.06 4.26
C ASP A 32 -6.39 8.08 3.39
N LEU A 33 -5.69 7.18 2.68
CA LEU A 33 -6.33 6.09 1.94
C LEU A 33 -6.82 4.98 2.88
N PHE A 34 -6.14 4.80 4.00
CA PHE A 34 -6.46 3.79 5.00
C PHE A 34 -6.81 4.47 6.33
N ASN A 35 -7.96 4.11 6.90
CA ASN A 35 -8.49 4.73 8.12
C ASN A 35 -7.84 4.19 9.42
N GLY A 36 -6.91 3.24 9.32
CA GLY A 36 -6.21 2.66 10.47
C GLY A 36 -6.98 1.58 11.23
N LYS A 37 -8.23 1.28 10.84
CA LYS A 37 -9.17 0.44 11.61
C LYS A 37 -9.73 -0.73 10.81
N ASP A 38 -10.20 -0.47 9.59
CA ASP A 38 -10.84 -1.46 8.73
C ASP A 38 -10.50 -1.21 7.25
N LEU A 39 -10.88 -2.13 6.38
CA LEU A 39 -10.60 -2.05 4.94
C LEU A 39 -11.70 -1.32 4.17
N LYS A 40 -12.54 -0.50 4.82
CA LYS A 40 -13.58 0.27 4.14
C LYS A 40 -12.94 1.21 3.11
N GLY A 41 -13.49 1.21 1.90
CA GLY A 41 -12.94 1.94 0.76
C GLY A 41 -11.97 1.10 -0.08
N PHE A 42 -11.80 -0.17 0.26
CA PHE A 42 -11.07 -1.14 -0.55
C PHE A 42 -11.92 -2.38 -0.87
N SER A 43 -11.65 -2.94 -2.05
CA SER A 43 -12.20 -4.21 -2.52
C SER A 43 -11.07 -5.12 -2.99
N GLN A 44 -11.07 -6.37 -2.52
CA GLN A 44 -10.13 -7.38 -3.01
C GLN A 44 -10.48 -7.80 -4.44
N LYS A 45 -9.45 -8.07 -5.24
CA LYS A 45 -9.56 -8.54 -6.63
C LYS A 45 -8.63 -9.72 -6.89
N ASN A 46 -9.12 -10.61 -7.76
CA ASN A 46 -8.47 -11.83 -8.26
C ASN A 46 -8.16 -12.90 -7.18
N GLY A 47 -6.94 -13.00 -6.68
CA GLY A 47 -6.53 -14.12 -5.83
C GLY A 47 -7.16 -14.15 -4.43
N THR A 48 -6.76 -15.14 -3.64
CA THR A 48 -7.32 -15.52 -2.34
C THR A 48 -6.37 -15.26 -1.16
N ALA A 49 -5.32 -14.44 -1.34
CA ALA A 49 -4.54 -13.94 -0.22
C ALA A 49 -5.46 -13.23 0.79
N THR A 50 -5.09 -13.26 2.07
CA THR A 50 -5.86 -12.55 3.10
C THR A 50 -5.36 -11.12 3.23
N PHE A 51 -6.29 -10.18 3.40
CA PHE A 51 -5.99 -8.81 3.78
C PHE A 51 -6.69 -8.49 5.09
N GLU A 52 -5.95 -7.97 6.06
CA GLU A 52 -6.48 -7.62 7.38
C GLU A 52 -6.04 -6.22 7.78
N ALA A 53 -6.96 -5.47 8.39
CA ALA A 53 -6.63 -4.24 9.10
C ALA A 53 -6.30 -4.58 10.55
N LYS A 54 -5.08 -4.32 11.00
CA LYS A 54 -4.64 -4.64 12.37
C LYS A 54 -3.63 -3.62 12.87
N ALA A 55 -3.92 -3.03 14.04
CA ALA A 55 -3.03 -2.09 14.73
C ALA A 55 -2.52 -0.92 13.84
N GLY A 56 -3.40 -0.33 13.03
CA GLY A 56 -3.03 0.76 12.14
C GLY A 56 -2.25 0.32 10.89
N LEU A 57 -2.21 -0.98 10.60
CA LEU A 57 -1.59 -1.57 9.40
C LEU A 57 -2.64 -2.22 8.52
N ILE A 58 -2.40 -2.24 7.21
CA ILE A 58 -2.96 -3.25 6.31
C ILE A 58 -1.91 -4.37 6.22
N VAL A 59 -2.30 -5.61 6.48
CA VAL A 59 -1.42 -6.79 6.39
C VAL A 59 -1.98 -7.72 5.32
N GLY A 60 -1.17 -8.03 4.32
CA GLY A 60 -1.44 -9.04 3.30
C GLY A 60 -0.65 -10.32 3.58
N ILE A 61 -1.28 -11.49 3.51
CA ILE A 61 -0.63 -12.79 3.72
C ILE A 61 -0.91 -13.69 2.52
N THR A 62 0.15 -14.29 1.97
CA THR A 62 0.04 -15.22 0.85
C THR A 62 -0.86 -16.42 1.18
N ALA A 63 -1.70 -16.82 0.23
CA ALA A 63 -2.48 -18.05 0.31
C ALA A 63 -1.95 -19.12 -0.64
N LYS A 64 -1.95 -20.37 -0.18
CA LYS A 64 -1.46 -21.53 -0.96
C LYS A 64 -2.30 -21.71 -2.23
N GLY A 65 -1.63 -21.81 -3.38
CA GLY A 65 -2.27 -21.97 -4.69
C GLY A 65 -2.97 -20.71 -5.22
N SER A 66 -2.95 -19.59 -4.48
CA SER A 66 -3.54 -18.33 -4.93
C SER A 66 -2.76 -17.72 -6.09
N PRO A 67 -3.44 -17.15 -7.10
CA PRO A 67 -2.80 -16.21 -8.01
C PRO A 67 -2.51 -14.87 -7.30
N ASN A 68 -2.02 -13.88 -8.04
CA ASN A 68 -1.85 -12.51 -7.54
C ASN A 68 -3.18 -11.99 -6.97
N SER A 69 -3.11 -11.44 -5.77
CA SER A 69 -4.24 -10.86 -5.06
C SER A 69 -4.00 -9.37 -4.88
N PHE A 70 -5.04 -8.56 -5.04
CA PHE A 70 -4.90 -7.11 -4.97
C PHE A 70 -5.98 -6.53 -4.07
N LEU A 71 -5.59 -5.74 -3.07
CA LEU A 71 -6.52 -4.92 -2.31
C LEU A 71 -6.58 -3.52 -2.96
N CYS A 72 -7.66 -3.25 -3.69
CA CYS A 72 -7.77 -2.08 -4.54
C CYS A 72 -8.69 -1.02 -3.93
N THR A 73 -8.33 0.26 -4.03
CA THR A 73 -9.21 1.36 -3.64
C THR A 73 -10.49 1.33 -4.49
N ASP A 74 -11.63 1.58 -3.87
CA ASP A 74 -12.90 1.73 -4.59
C ASP A 74 -12.92 3.03 -5.42
N LYS A 75 -12.25 4.08 -4.92
CA LYS A 75 -12.03 5.33 -5.64
C LYS A 75 -10.94 5.17 -6.70
N LEU A 76 -11.11 5.86 -7.83
CA LEU A 76 -10.16 5.91 -8.93
C LEU A 76 -9.41 7.25 -8.93
N TYR A 77 -8.10 7.22 -9.21
CA TYR A 77 -7.18 8.34 -9.14
C TYR A 77 -6.45 8.55 -10.48
N GLY A 78 -6.31 9.82 -10.88
CA GLY A 78 -5.64 10.23 -12.12
C GLY A 78 -4.26 10.81 -11.83
N ASN A 79 -4.18 12.15 -11.70
CA ASN A 79 -2.97 12.80 -11.19
C ASN A 79 -2.97 12.77 -9.66
N PHE A 80 -1.87 12.32 -9.07
CA PHE A 80 -1.75 12.24 -7.63
C PHE A 80 -0.29 12.22 -7.17
N GLU A 81 -0.11 12.52 -5.90
CA GLU A 81 1.06 12.14 -5.12
C GLU A 81 0.62 11.17 -4.02
N LEU A 82 1.28 10.03 -3.94
CA LEU A 82 1.01 8.95 -2.98
C LEU A 82 2.25 8.75 -2.12
N THR A 83 2.07 8.66 -0.81
CA THR A 83 3.11 8.26 0.13
C THR A 83 2.62 7.11 0.99
N PHE A 84 3.53 6.20 1.34
CA PHE A 84 3.24 5.09 2.23
C PHE A 84 4.55 4.54 2.79
N GLU A 85 4.43 3.73 3.84
CA GLU A 85 5.51 2.87 4.29
C GLU A 85 5.12 1.41 4.07
N VAL A 86 6.09 0.59 3.64
CA VAL A 86 5.90 -0.83 3.42
C VAL A 86 7.02 -1.64 4.09
N LYS A 87 6.67 -2.79 4.64
CA LYS A 87 7.60 -3.84 5.04
C LYS A 87 7.15 -5.14 4.39
N VAL A 88 8.03 -5.78 3.63
CA VAL A 88 7.75 -7.02 2.89
C VAL A 88 8.67 -8.11 3.40
N HIS A 89 8.16 -9.33 3.51
CA HIS A 89 8.97 -10.51 3.79
C HIS A 89 9.99 -10.71 2.66
N ASN A 90 11.25 -11.06 2.98
CA ASN A 90 12.35 -11.11 2.01
C ASN A 90 12.15 -12.10 0.85
N SER A 91 11.30 -13.11 1.04
CA SER A 91 10.94 -14.10 0.03
C SER A 91 9.68 -13.77 -0.78
N LEU A 92 9.06 -12.60 -0.53
CA LEU A 92 7.84 -12.15 -1.19
C LEU A 92 8.15 -10.96 -2.10
N ASN A 93 7.57 -11.03 -3.30
CA ASN A 93 7.44 -9.89 -4.20
C ASN A 93 6.05 -9.26 -4.02
N SER A 94 5.96 -7.96 -4.17
CA SER A 94 4.75 -7.15 -4.01
C SER A 94 4.84 -5.94 -4.95
N GLY A 95 3.84 -5.07 -4.87
CA GLY A 95 3.80 -3.85 -5.64
C GLY A 95 2.60 -2.99 -5.31
N ILE A 96 2.67 -1.73 -5.74
CA ILE A 96 1.54 -0.81 -5.74
C ILE A 96 1.08 -0.59 -7.17
N MET A 97 -0.10 -1.12 -7.49
CA MET A 97 -0.81 -0.79 -8.71
C MET A 97 -1.16 0.70 -8.69
N ILE A 98 -0.92 1.41 -9.79
CA ILE A 98 -1.26 2.82 -9.98
C ILE A 98 -2.07 3.00 -11.25
N ARG A 99 -3.13 3.81 -11.19
CA ARG A 99 -4.06 4.06 -12.32
C ARG A 99 -4.56 2.77 -12.99
N SER A 100 -4.59 1.68 -12.23
CA SER A 100 -4.84 0.36 -12.77
C SER A 100 -6.32 0.05 -12.81
N GLN A 101 -6.67 -0.96 -13.59
CA GLN A 101 -8.05 -1.38 -13.80
C GLN A 101 -8.12 -2.90 -13.84
N THR A 102 -9.30 -3.42 -14.16
CA THR A 102 -9.50 -4.82 -14.49
C THR A 102 -9.78 -4.95 -15.99
N LYS A 103 -9.34 -6.06 -16.59
CA LYS A 103 -9.58 -6.33 -18.00
C LYS A 103 -11.09 -6.36 -18.29
N GLY A 104 -11.53 -5.63 -19.31
CA GLY A 104 -12.95 -5.48 -19.65
C GLY A 104 -13.72 -4.57 -18.69
N ASN A 105 -13.04 -3.92 -17.73
CA ASN A 105 -13.65 -3.07 -16.70
C ASN A 105 -14.72 -3.78 -15.86
N THR A 106 -14.62 -5.09 -15.70
CA THR A 106 -15.51 -5.89 -14.84
C THR A 106 -14.84 -6.19 -13.50
N PRO A 107 -15.57 -6.34 -12.39
CA PRO A 107 -14.98 -6.68 -11.10
C PRO A 107 -14.13 -7.96 -11.10
N GLU A 108 -14.49 -8.93 -11.93
CA GLU A 108 -13.85 -10.25 -12.06
C GLU A 108 -12.68 -10.25 -13.04
N GLY A 109 -12.53 -9.19 -13.83
CA GLY A 109 -11.45 -9.06 -14.80
C GLY A 109 -10.08 -9.15 -14.13
N ARG A 110 -9.09 -9.68 -14.85
CA ARG A 110 -7.70 -9.69 -14.38
C ARG A 110 -7.24 -8.26 -14.16
N VAL A 111 -6.69 -7.96 -12.98
CA VAL A 111 -6.06 -6.68 -12.70
C VAL A 111 -4.92 -6.44 -13.68
N ASN A 112 -4.90 -5.26 -14.29
CA ASN A 112 -3.90 -4.86 -15.26
C ASN A 112 -3.63 -3.35 -15.18
N GLY A 113 -2.37 -2.98 -15.39
CA GLY A 113 -1.94 -1.58 -15.43
C GLY A 113 -0.53 -1.38 -14.88
N PRO A 114 -0.08 -0.12 -14.79
CA PRO A 114 1.21 0.21 -14.21
C PRO A 114 1.27 -0.16 -12.72
N GLN A 115 2.40 -0.73 -12.30
CA GLN A 115 2.72 -1.16 -10.96
C GLN A 115 4.09 -0.59 -10.58
N VAL A 116 4.23 -0.09 -9.35
CA VAL A 116 5.53 0.22 -8.74
C VAL A 116 5.99 -0.99 -7.95
N GLU A 117 7.17 -1.50 -8.28
CA GLU A 117 7.70 -2.77 -7.75
C GLU A 117 8.12 -2.66 -6.27
N ILE A 118 7.87 -3.73 -5.50
CA ILE A 118 8.30 -3.87 -4.10
C ILE A 118 8.87 -5.28 -3.89
N GLU A 119 10.16 -5.36 -3.60
CA GLU A 119 10.84 -6.60 -3.23
C GLU A 119 12.10 -6.32 -2.39
N ALA A 120 12.56 -7.33 -1.67
CA ALA A 120 13.83 -7.27 -0.96
C ALA A 120 15.01 -7.17 -1.94
N SER A 121 15.99 -6.33 -1.59
CA SER A 121 17.18 -6.06 -2.39
C SER A 121 18.12 -7.27 -2.48
N GLY A 122 18.20 -8.07 -1.42
CA GLY A 122 19.13 -9.20 -1.35
C GLY A 122 20.59 -8.80 -1.60
N ALA A 123 21.42 -9.79 -1.96
CA ALA A 123 22.86 -9.57 -2.11
C ALA A 123 23.25 -8.70 -3.31
N LYS A 124 22.47 -8.76 -4.39
CA LYS A 124 22.79 -8.13 -5.69
C LYS A 124 22.06 -6.81 -5.95
N GLY A 125 21.17 -6.41 -5.04
CA GLY A 125 20.17 -5.38 -5.34
C GLY A 125 18.99 -5.98 -6.10
N ALA A 126 17.93 -5.19 -6.21
CA ALA A 126 16.71 -5.57 -6.89
C ALA A 126 16.05 -4.37 -7.58
N GLU A 127 14.85 -4.57 -8.13
CA GLU A 127 14.16 -3.63 -8.99
C GLU A 127 13.08 -2.79 -8.26
N SER A 128 13.05 -2.85 -6.92
CA SER A 128 12.15 -2.06 -6.06
C SER A 128 12.07 -0.59 -6.48
N GLY A 129 10.88 -0.10 -6.78
CA GLY A 129 10.64 1.29 -7.19
C GLY A 129 10.70 1.55 -8.68
N TYR A 130 11.09 0.57 -9.50
CA TYR A 130 10.87 0.59 -10.94
C TYR A 130 9.41 0.29 -11.30
N ILE A 131 9.03 0.67 -12.52
CA ILE A 131 7.65 0.56 -13.01
C ILE A 131 7.51 -0.67 -13.90
N TYR A 132 6.64 -1.57 -13.49
CA TYR A 132 6.24 -2.78 -14.19
C TYR A 132 4.81 -2.65 -14.73
N GLY A 133 4.54 -3.23 -15.88
CA GLY A 133 3.22 -3.28 -16.49
C GLY A 133 2.52 -4.61 -16.19
N GLU A 134 1.88 -4.70 -15.02
CA GLU A 134 1.18 -5.91 -14.59
C GLU A 134 0.06 -6.25 -15.59
N ALA A 135 0.14 -7.46 -16.13
CA ALA A 135 -0.71 -7.95 -17.21
C ALA A 135 -0.89 -6.97 -18.40
N CYS A 136 0.06 -6.07 -18.64
CA CYS A 136 -0.05 -5.03 -19.67
C CYS A 136 1.27 -4.72 -20.40
N GLY A 137 2.21 -5.67 -20.45
CA GLY A 137 3.41 -5.57 -21.28
C GLY A 137 4.74 -5.72 -20.55
N GLY A 138 4.74 -6.11 -19.28
CA GLY A 138 5.98 -6.31 -18.53
C GLY A 138 6.66 -5.00 -18.17
N TRP A 139 7.97 -4.99 -17.98
CA TRP A 139 8.73 -3.80 -17.58
C TRP A 139 8.43 -2.59 -18.47
N MET A 140 7.87 -1.55 -17.87
CA MET A 140 7.71 -0.23 -18.51
C MET A 140 9.00 0.57 -18.43
N THR A 141 9.76 0.36 -17.35
CA THR A 141 11.11 0.93 -17.21
C THR A 141 12.03 0.34 -18.29
N PRO A 142 12.68 1.17 -19.12
CA PRO A 142 13.60 0.68 -20.14
C PRO A 142 14.72 -0.20 -19.56
N LYS A 143 15.07 -1.27 -20.29
CA LYS A 143 16.06 -2.26 -19.84
C LYS A 143 17.43 -1.66 -19.46
N ASN A 144 17.85 -0.59 -20.13
CA ASN A 144 19.11 0.10 -19.81
C ASN A 144 19.06 0.95 -18.53
N LEU A 145 17.86 1.24 -18.03
CA LEU A 145 17.62 1.97 -16.77
C LEU A 145 17.31 1.04 -15.59
N LEU A 146 16.87 -0.19 -15.86
CA LEU A 146 16.69 -1.25 -14.86
C LEU A 146 18.05 -1.70 -14.31
N LYS A 147 18.54 -0.99 -13.28
CA LYS A 147 19.80 -1.29 -12.61
C LYS A 147 19.49 -1.71 -11.17
N PRO A 148 19.77 -2.97 -10.77
CA PRO A 148 19.55 -3.41 -9.41
C PRO A 148 20.24 -2.49 -8.39
N HIS A 149 19.52 -2.13 -7.33
CA HIS A 149 20.02 -1.24 -6.27
C HIS A 149 19.60 -1.73 -4.88
N LYS A 150 20.12 -1.08 -3.82
CA LYS A 150 19.91 -1.46 -2.41
C LYS A 150 19.28 -0.35 -1.57
N HIS A 151 18.43 0.46 -2.20
CA HIS A 151 17.76 1.58 -1.53
C HIS A 151 16.56 1.10 -0.69
N PHE A 152 15.98 -0.06 -1.03
CA PHE A 152 15.07 -0.79 -0.17
C PHE A 152 15.84 -1.55 0.91
N LYS A 153 15.44 -1.38 2.17
CA LYS A 153 16.04 -2.02 3.35
C LYS A 153 15.28 -3.29 3.72
N ASP A 154 15.93 -4.43 3.52
CA ASP A 154 15.36 -5.75 3.75
C ASP A 154 14.96 -5.94 5.23
N GLY A 155 13.78 -6.48 5.49
CA GLY A 155 13.28 -6.68 6.86
C GLY A 155 12.89 -5.40 7.61
N GLU A 156 12.99 -4.22 7.01
CA GLU A 156 12.66 -2.93 7.61
C GLU A 156 11.45 -2.26 6.96
N TRP A 157 10.95 -1.19 7.61
CA TRP A 157 9.97 -0.30 6.99
C TRP A 157 10.67 0.63 6.00
N ASN A 158 10.09 0.72 4.80
CA ASN A 158 10.62 1.53 3.70
C ASN A 158 9.59 2.59 3.30
N LYS A 159 10.01 3.84 3.25
CA LYS A 159 9.17 4.96 2.84
C LYS A 159 9.16 5.05 1.32
N TYR A 160 7.99 5.03 0.73
CA TYR A 160 7.79 5.28 -0.69
C TYR A 160 7.09 6.62 -0.92
N ARG A 161 7.45 7.28 -2.02
CA ARG A 161 6.71 8.38 -2.60
C ARG A 161 6.54 8.12 -4.10
N ILE A 162 5.32 8.27 -4.60
CA ILE A 162 4.98 8.14 -6.01
C ILE A 162 4.31 9.43 -6.44
N LEU A 163 4.85 10.10 -7.46
CA LEU A 163 4.23 11.26 -8.11
C LEU A 163 3.84 10.86 -9.53
N ALA A 164 2.54 10.78 -9.79
CA ALA A 164 1.99 10.47 -11.09
C ALA A 164 1.26 11.70 -11.63
N LYS A 165 1.83 12.40 -12.61
CA LYS A 165 1.27 13.63 -13.19
C LYS A 165 1.32 13.59 -14.72
N GLY A 166 0.15 13.52 -15.35
CA GLY A 166 0.05 13.23 -16.78
C GLY A 166 0.81 11.94 -17.11
N PRO A 167 1.62 11.91 -18.19
CA PRO A 167 2.37 10.71 -18.58
C PRO A 167 3.61 10.43 -17.74
N ARG A 168 3.98 11.33 -16.82
CA ARG A 168 5.19 11.20 -16.01
C ARG A 168 4.89 10.53 -14.67
N ILE A 169 5.69 9.54 -14.31
CA ILE A 169 5.65 8.80 -13.05
C ILE A 169 7.04 8.87 -12.43
N GLN A 170 7.12 9.39 -11.21
CA GLN A 170 8.34 9.48 -10.45
C GLN A 170 8.20 8.71 -9.14
N VAL A 171 9.23 7.97 -8.76
CA VAL A 171 9.22 7.10 -7.57
C VAL A 171 10.46 7.36 -6.73
N TRP A 172 10.27 7.50 -5.42
CA TRP A 172 11.33 7.57 -4.43
C TRP A 172 11.19 6.47 -3.40
N ILE A 173 12.32 5.92 -2.98
CA ILE A 173 12.42 5.00 -1.83
C ILE A 173 13.42 5.60 -0.85
N ASN A 174 13.01 5.76 0.41
CA ASN A 174 13.84 6.31 1.48
C ASN A 174 14.53 7.61 1.05
N ASP A 175 13.74 8.50 0.42
CA ASP A 175 14.12 9.81 -0.11
C ASP A 175 15.12 9.81 -1.29
N VAL A 176 15.50 8.64 -1.81
CA VAL A 176 16.29 8.49 -3.05
C VAL A 176 15.36 8.29 -4.26
N GLN A 177 15.56 9.06 -5.34
CA GLN A 177 14.78 8.90 -6.57
C GLN A 177 15.24 7.64 -7.31
N ILE A 178 14.31 6.74 -7.59
CA ILE A 178 14.55 5.47 -8.30
C ILE A 178 14.10 5.58 -9.75
N SER A 179 12.88 6.09 -9.96
CA SER A 179 12.26 6.18 -11.28
C SER A 179 11.87 7.60 -11.63
N ASP A 180 12.01 7.91 -12.92
CA ASP A 180 11.48 9.10 -13.57
C ASP A 180 11.11 8.73 -15.02
N LEU A 181 9.93 8.12 -15.18
CA LEU A 181 9.48 7.58 -16.45
C LEU A 181 8.40 8.48 -17.05
N THR A 182 8.52 8.78 -18.34
CA THR A 182 7.43 9.39 -19.12
C THR A 182 7.00 8.40 -20.20
N ASP A 183 5.72 7.99 -20.16
CA ASP A 183 5.15 7.05 -21.14
C ASP A 183 3.76 7.54 -21.57
N VAL A 184 3.71 8.24 -22.71
CA VAL A 184 2.48 8.82 -23.25
C VAL A 184 1.49 7.75 -23.70
N PRO A 185 1.86 6.73 -24.50
CA PRO A 185 0.93 5.68 -24.89
C PRO A 185 0.35 4.93 -23.69
N LYS A 186 1.18 4.61 -22.67
CA LYS A 186 0.66 3.95 -21.47
C LYS A 186 -0.30 4.85 -20.70
N TYR A 187 0.00 6.14 -20.57
CA TYR A 187 -0.91 7.06 -19.91
C TYR A 187 -2.24 7.20 -20.65
N GLN A 188 -2.24 7.18 -21.98
CA GLN A 188 -3.49 7.18 -22.75
C GLN A 188 -4.34 5.92 -22.48
N ALA A 189 -3.69 4.77 -22.31
CA ALA A 189 -4.37 3.52 -21.97
C ALA A 189 -4.79 3.43 -20.49
N TYR A 190 -4.06 4.10 -19.58
CA TYR A 190 -4.27 4.07 -18.13
C TYR A 190 -4.22 5.50 -17.52
N PRO A 191 -5.15 6.40 -17.88
CA PRO A 191 -5.10 7.78 -17.42
C PRO A 191 -5.57 7.92 -15.96
N LYS A 192 -6.44 7.00 -15.53
CA LYS A 192 -7.08 6.98 -14.22
C LYS A 192 -7.47 5.55 -13.86
N GLY A 193 -7.35 5.20 -12.58
CA GLY A 193 -7.73 3.88 -12.09
C GLY A 193 -7.49 3.74 -10.59
N PHE A 194 -7.68 2.55 -10.04
CA PHE A 194 -7.47 2.33 -8.61
C PHE A 194 -5.98 2.35 -8.23
N ILE A 195 -5.73 2.57 -6.93
CA ILE A 195 -4.48 2.16 -6.28
C ILE A 195 -4.69 0.75 -5.73
N GLY A 196 -3.73 -0.16 -5.92
CA GLY A 196 -3.88 -1.56 -5.50
C GLY A 196 -2.66 -2.09 -4.76
N LEU A 197 -2.87 -2.70 -3.58
CA LEU A 197 -1.82 -3.33 -2.79
C LEU A 197 -1.71 -4.80 -3.18
N GLN A 198 -0.57 -5.22 -3.73
CA GLN A 198 -0.39 -6.58 -4.23
C GLN A 198 0.14 -7.54 -3.16
N VAL A 199 -0.45 -8.72 -3.07
CA VAL A 199 0.20 -9.93 -2.54
C VAL A 199 0.43 -10.87 -3.72
N HIS A 200 1.70 -11.07 -4.10
CA HIS A 200 2.05 -11.91 -5.24
C HIS A 200 1.75 -13.38 -4.96
N GLY A 201 1.29 -14.11 -5.98
CA GLY A 201 1.07 -15.55 -5.90
C GLY A 201 2.40 -16.30 -5.75
N VAL A 202 2.54 -17.16 -4.74
CA VAL A 202 3.80 -17.87 -4.44
C VAL A 202 3.72 -19.38 -4.66
N GLY A 203 2.65 -19.83 -5.34
CA GLY A 203 2.36 -21.25 -5.53
C GLY A 203 2.08 -21.91 -4.18
N ASN A 204 2.89 -22.91 -3.83
CA ASN A 204 2.75 -23.64 -2.56
C ASN A 204 3.70 -23.18 -1.45
N ARG A 205 4.47 -22.11 -1.68
CA ARG A 205 5.42 -21.55 -0.70
C ARG A 205 4.70 -20.63 0.31
N GLY A 206 5.37 -20.29 1.41
CA GLY A 206 4.86 -19.39 2.45
C GLY A 206 4.34 -20.11 3.71
N PRO A 207 3.60 -19.42 4.59
CA PRO A 207 3.09 -18.06 4.40
C PRO A 207 4.20 -17.00 4.43
N PHE A 208 4.09 -16.01 3.54
CA PHE A 208 4.86 -14.76 3.59
C PHE A 208 3.89 -13.59 3.71
N ASP A 209 4.37 -12.50 4.30
CA ASP A 209 3.57 -11.33 4.59
C ASP A 209 4.16 -10.04 4.00
N VAL A 210 3.27 -9.08 3.83
CA VAL A 210 3.59 -7.70 3.52
C VAL A 210 2.65 -6.79 4.32
N ALA A 211 3.18 -5.72 4.88
CA ALA A 211 2.42 -4.77 5.66
C ALA A 211 2.63 -3.35 5.13
N TRP A 212 1.54 -2.59 5.08
CA TRP A 212 1.52 -1.18 4.68
C TRP A 212 0.93 -0.31 5.79
N LYS A 213 1.46 0.89 5.93
CA LYS A 213 0.93 1.93 6.83
C LYS A 213 1.17 3.32 6.27
N ASN A 214 0.56 4.32 6.88
CA ASN A 214 0.71 5.73 6.50
C ASN A 214 0.39 5.98 5.01
N LEU A 215 -0.60 5.27 4.45
CA LEU A 215 -1.02 5.43 3.06
C LEU A 215 -1.77 6.75 2.91
N LYS A 216 -1.11 7.75 2.33
CA LYS A 216 -1.64 9.10 2.15
C LYS A 216 -1.58 9.49 0.69
N ILE A 217 -2.63 10.12 0.19
CA ILE A 217 -2.73 10.56 -1.19
C ILE A 217 -3.16 12.03 -1.27
N ARG A 218 -2.61 12.73 -2.27
CA ARG A 218 -3.00 14.08 -2.66
C ARG A 218 -3.28 14.09 -4.17
N GLU A 219 -4.51 14.39 -4.56
CA GLU A 219 -4.86 14.60 -5.96
C GLU A 219 -4.31 15.94 -6.47
N LEU A 220 -3.97 16.02 -7.76
CA LEU A 220 -3.27 17.16 -8.38
C LEU A 220 -4.01 17.74 -9.59
#